data_AF-A0AA97DSU5-F1
#
_entry.id   AF-A0AA97DSU5-F1
#
_cell.length_a   1.000
_cell.length_b   1.000
_cell.length_c   1.000
_cell.angle_alpha   90.00
_cell.angle_beta   90.00
_cell.angle_gamma   90.00
#
_symmetry.space_group_name_H-M   'P 1'
#
loop_
_entity.id
_entity.type
_entity.pdbx_description
1 polymer ?
#
loop_
_entity_poly.entity_id
_entity_poly.type
_entity_poly.pdbx_seq_one_letter_code
_entity_poly.pdbx_strand_id
1 'polypeptide(L)'
;MTDALQRLLDTLTVFLAENPLVGAWYTTVVRFVFPLLALMILVGAIRSLWKVKHPDEVWGYLGMANGVRLPITHWENIIGRAPACDVQLEYPSVSRQHAALIREDDGSWTVYDLGSKGGVKVNDLPVDEYAVVEDGDTLSFGGIPTMLVPISAEEKREQMAERRVEGRPAGMWGSLVLLTLFQVLTALQLIVAAGENASVTVPLTFLTFTAVCWGYFIVLRSFRRIGFEMETIAFFLCTLSLAVTGSTVPDECPKQLVAILMGLAIFLVLGFFLRDLTRAQRVRWIMGAAAVGMLVITLLIGSSEGGAKAWIRLGGLSLQPSELAKICYIFAGAATLDRLFNKRNLWLFIGLTGICGACLALQNDFGTALVFFVTFLVIAYLRSGDFATLGLICAGCFAGGMVLLTVKGHVAARFASWGHIWEDVYGAGFQQTHTLTAAASGGMIGVGAGKGWLSGLAAADTDIVFGMLCEEWGLVIAVLTVLCIITLAVFAVRACRAGRSSFYTIAACAATSLLVFQTCLNVFGAVDILPFTGVTLPFVSNGGSSMLSAWGMLAFLKATDTRQNASFAVRLPSRRELRGEVD
;
A
#
# COMPACT_ATOMS: atom_id res chain seq x y z
N MET A 1 -15.31 -24.53 -25.09
CA MET A 1 -14.65 -23.21 -25.16
C MET A 1 -13.16 -23.37 -25.42
N THR A 2 -12.47 -24.21 -24.64
CA THR A 2 -11.07 -24.62 -24.84
C THR A 2 -10.78 -25.15 -26.24
N ASP A 3 -11.58 -26.09 -26.77
CA ASP A 3 -11.33 -26.67 -28.11
C ASP A 3 -11.46 -25.64 -29.25
N ALA A 4 -12.37 -24.68 -29.11
CA ALA A 4 -12.54 -23.61 -30.09
C ALA A 4 -11.38 -22.59 -30.01
N LEU A 5 -10.90 -22.28 -28.79
CA LEU A 5 -9.76 -21.39 -28.59
C LEU A 5 -8.47 -22.03 -29.09
N GLN A 6 -8.31 -23.35 -28.87
CA GLN A 6 -7.17 -24.11 -29.38
C GLN A 6 -7.15 -24.09 -30.91
N ARG A 7 -8.27 -24.39 -31.58
CA ARG A 7 -8.37 -24.30 -33.05
C ARG A 7 -8.02 -22.90 -33.58
N LEU A 8 -8.48 -21.85 -32.88
CA LEU A 8 -8.16 -20.47 -33.24
C LEU A 8 -6.67 -20.18 -33.06
N LEU A 9 -6.07 -20.66 -31.96
CA LEU A 9 -4.64 -20.53 -31.70
C LEU A 9 -3.81 -21.28 -32.74
N ASP A 10 -4.19 -22.51 -33.09
CA ASP A 10 -3.52 -23.33 -34.10
C ASP A 10 -3.59 -22.62 -35.47
N THR A 11 -4.75 -22.08 -35.84
CA THR A 11 -4.90 -21.33 -37.09
C THR A 11 -4.02 -20.07 -37.10
N LEU A 12 -3.97 -19.35 -35.98
CA LEU A 12 -3.23 -18.10 -35.85
C LEU A 12 -1.71 -18.34 -35.83
N THR A 13 -1.25 -19.39 -35.16
CA THR A 13 0.17 -19.78 -35.11
C THR A 13 0.66 -20.27 -36.47
N VAL A 14 -0.13 -21.07 -37.19
CA VAL A 14 0.17 -21.48 -38.58
C VAL A 14 0.27 -20.24 -39.48
N PHE A 15 -0.69 -19.31 -39.40
CA PHE A 15 -0.65 -18.07 -40.19
C PHE A 15 0.59 -17.22 -39.89
N LEU A 16 0.99 -17.10 -38.61
CA LEU A 16 2.19 -16.35 -38.21
C LEU A 16 3.48 -17.04 -38.66
N ALA A 17 3.51 -18.38 -38.66
CA ALA A 17 4.63 -19.16 -39.18
C ALA A 17 4.79 -18.99 -40.69
N GLU A 18 3.68 -18.96 -41.44
CA GLU A 18 3.67 -18.69 -42.89
C GLU A 18 4.04 -17.24 -43.23
N ASN A 19 3.76 -16.28 -42.32
CA ASN A 19 3.94 -14.85 -42.54
C ASN A 19 4.78 -14.18 -41.42
N PRO A 20 6.09 -14.48 -41.31
CA PRO A 20 6.92 -14.02 -40.19
C PRO A 20 7.05 -12.48 -40.12
N LEU A 21 6.94 -11.80 -41.26
CA LEU A 21 6.93 -10.33 -41.31
C LEU A 21 5.74 -9.72 -40.56
N VAL A 22 4.58 -10.39 -40.54
CA VAL A 22 3.39 -9.89 -39.84
C VAL A 22 3.63 -9.85 -38.33
N GLY A 23 4.21 -10.90 -37.76
CA GLY A 23 4.56 -10.93 -36.33
C GLY A 23 5.63 -9.90 -35.96
N ALA A 24 6.61 -9.67 -36.83
CA ALA A 24 7.65 -8.65 -36.65
C ALA A 24 7.07 -7.22 -36.70
N TRP A 25 6.22 -6.92 -37.69
CA TRP A 25 5.51 -5.63 -37.78
C TRP A 25 4.58 -5.41 -36.59
N TYR A 26 3.80 -6.42 -36.21
CA TYR A 26 2.95 -6.37 -35.03
C TYR A 26 3.78 -6.02 -33.79
N THR A 27 4.84 -6.79 -33.51
CA THR A 27 5.74 -6.54 -32.37
C THR A 27 6.28 -5.10 -32.39
N THR A 28 6.71 -4.63 -33.57
CA THR A 28 7.27 -3.28 -33.73
C THR A 28 6.24 -2.20 -33.42
N VAL A 29 5.01 -2.35 -33.90
CA VAL A 29 3.93 -1.39 -33.64
C VAL A 29 3.55 -1.40 -32.15
N VAL A 30 3.30 -2.57 -31.57
CA VAL A 30 2.82 -2.65 -30.18
C VAL A 30 3.85 -2.16 -29.17
N ARG A 31 5.15 -2.33 -29.47
CA ARG A 31 6.25 -1.73 -28.71
C ARG A 31 6.04 -0.23 -28.49
N PHE A 32 5.60 0.54 -29.49
CA PHE A 32 5.28 1.96 -29.32
C PHE A 32 3.91 2.22 -28.70
N VAL A 33 2.94 1.34 -28.93
CA VAL A 33 1.57 1.48 -28.40
C VAL A 33 1.52 1.22 -26.88
N PHE A 34 2.25 0.24 -26.36
CA PHE A 34 2.20 -0.13 -24.94
C PHE A 34 2.59 1.03 -24.01
N PRO A 35 3.71 1.76 -24.21
CA PRO A 35 4.06 2.92 -23.38
C PRO A 35 2.99 4.02 -23.42
N LEU A 36 2.37 4.25 -24.59
CA LEU A 36 1.30 5.24 -24.73
C LEU A 36 0.05 4.82 -23.96
N LEU A 37 -0.37 3.55 -24.08
CA LEU A 37 -1.50 3.01 -23.32
C LEU A 37 -1.24 3.06 -21.81
N ALA A 38 -0.07 2.60 -21.36
CA ALA A 38 0.35 2.64 -19.97
C ALA A 38 0.33 4.07 -19.41
N LEU A 39 0.87 5.02 -20.18
CA LEU A 39 0.85 6.44 -19.82
C LEU A 39 -0.57 6.99 -19.71
N MET A 40 -1.46 6.68 -20.67
CA MET A 40 -2.85 7.14 -20.63
C MET A 40 -3.63 6.56 -19.44
N ILE A 41 -3.45 5.27 -19.13
CA ILE A 41 -4.06 4.61 -17.96
C ILE A 41 -3.59 5.33 -16.69
N LEU A 42 -2.28 5.52 -16.53
CA LEU A 42 -1.70 6.12 -15.33
C LEU A 42 -2.06 7.60 -15.19
N VAL A 43 -1.98 8.39 -16.26
CA VAL A 43 -2.39 9.80 -16.26
C VAL A 43 -3.87 9.95 -15.91
N GLY A 44 -4.73 9.05 -16.39
CA GLY A 44 -6.14 8.99 -16.00
C GLY A 44 -6.31 8.77 -14.49
N ALA A 45 -5.60 7.80 -13.93
CA ALA A 45 -5.62 7.50 -12.50
C ALA A 45 -5.05 8.66 -11.66
N ILE A 46 -3.86 9.17 -11.99
CA ILE A 46 -3.21 10.29 -11.28
C ILE A 46 -4.08 11.55 -11.32
N ARG A 47 -4.60 11.94 -12.49
CA ARG A 47 -5.45 13.12 -12.60
C ARG A 47 -6.71 13.00 -11.73
N SER A 48 -7.31 11.82 -11.66
CA SER A 48 -8.45 11.58 -10.77
C SER A 48 -8.07 11.70 -9.30
N LEU A 49 -6.94 11.11 -8.89
CA LEU A 49 -6.45 11.21 -7.50
C LEU A 49 -6.05 12.64 -7.10
N TRP A 50 -5.51 13.43 -8.03
CA TRP A 50 -4.99 14.77 -7.74
C TRP A 50 -6.02 15.88 -7.81
N LYS A 51 -7.00 15.80 -8.72
CA LYS A 51 -8.00 16.86 -8.90
C LYS A 51 -9.05 16.89 -7.80
N VAL A 52 -9.30 15.76 -7.14
CA VAL A 52 -10.30 15.71 -6.08
C VAL A 52 -9.76 16.43 -4.86
N LYS A 53 -10.50 17.46 -4.43
CA LYS A 53 -10.22 18.16 -3.18
C LYS A 53 -10.66 17.28 -2.01
N HIS A 54 -9.94 17.41 -0.90
CA HIS A 54 -10.36 16.89 0.40
C HIS A 54 -10.79 18.09 1.25
N PRO A 55 -12.00 18.64 1.04
CA PRO A 55 -12.48 19.73 1.87
C PRO A 55 -12.59 19.26 3.33
N ASP A 56 -12.19 20.12 4.25
CA ASP A 56 -12.24 19.83 5.69
C ASP A 56 -13.69 19.63 6.12
N GLU A 57 -13.92 18.65 6.99
CA GLU A 57 -15.23 18.34 7.54
C GLU A 57 -15.33 18.93 8.94
N VAL A 58 -16.01 20.07 9.07
CA VAL A 58 -16.31 20.68 10.37
C VAL A 58 -17.38 19.85 11.07
N TRP A 59 -17.03 19.25 12.20
CA TRP A 59 -17.92 18.44 13.03
C TRP A 59 -18.63 19.25 14.12
N GLY A 60 -18.04 20.37 14.50
CA GLY A 60 -18.52 21.28 15.53
C GLY A 60 -17.59 22.47 15.68
N TYR A 61 -17.84 23.30 16.68
CA TYR A 61 -17.01 24.45 17.01
C TYR A 61 -16.69 24.48 18.50
N LEU A 62 -15.49 24.93 18.85
CA LEU A 62 -15.20 25.47 20.17
C LEU A 62 -15.48 26.96 20.14
N GLY A 63 -16.62 27.35 20.72
CA GLY A 63 -17.02 28.74 20.90
C GLY A 63 -16.25 29.38 22.06
N MET A 64 -15.60 30.50 21.79
CA MET A 64 -14.92 31.28 22.82
C MET A 64 -15.84 32.39 23.37
N ALA A 65 -15.56 32.86 24.59
CA ALA A 65 -16.36 33.90 25.25
C ALA A 65 -16.41 35.23 24.47
N ASN A 66 -15.45 35.48 23.58
CA ASN A 66 -15.40 36.65 22.70
C ASN A 66 -16.23 36.49 21.41
N GLY A 67 -16.96 35.37 21.24
CA GLY A 67 -17.77 35.08 20.06
C GLY A 67 -17.02 34.40 18.91
N VAL A 68 -15.71 34.21 19.02
CA VAL A 68 -14.92 33.47 18.01
C VAL A 68 -15.28 31.99 18.08
N ARG A 69 -15.53 31.37 16.91
CA ARG A 69 -15.79 29.93 16.79
C ARG A 69 -14.60 29.26 16.12
N LEU A 70 -13.94 28.36 16.84
CA LEU A 70 -12.82 27.59 16.32
C LEU A 70 -13.36 26.27 15.75
N PRO A 71 -13.19 25.99 14.45
CA PRO A 71 -13.75 24.80 13.84
C PRO A 71 -13.03 23.53 14.30
N ILE A 72 -13.81 22.50 14.58
CA ILE A 72 -13.33 21.16 14.91
C ILE A 72 -13.41 20.36 13.60
N THR A 73 -12.27 20.13 12.96
CA THR A 73 -12.21 19.59 11.57
C THR A 73 -11.80 18.13 11.49
N HIS A 74 -11.29 17.58 12.59
CA HIS A 74 -10.88 16.18 12.68
C HIS A 74 -11.77 15.41 13.64
N TRP A 75 -11.66 14.09 13.60
CA TRP A 75 -12.34 13.22 14.54
C TRP A 75 -11.61 13.17 15.89
N GLU A 76 -10.28 13.27 15.84
CA GLU A 76 -9.39 13.41 16.98
C GLU A 76 -8.73 14.79 16.82
N ASN A 77 -8.97 15.72 17.74
CA ASN A 77 -8.44 17.08 17.65
C ASN A 77 -7.52 17.34 18.84
N ILE A 78 -6.29 17.72 18.57
CA ILE A 78 -5.35 18.21 19.57
C ILE A 78 -5.59 19.70 19.79
N ILE A 79 -5.78 20.05 21.06
CA ILE A 79 -6.01 21.43 21.51
C ILE A 79 -4.76 21.87 22.26
N GLY A 80 -4.22 23.03 21.91
CA GLY A 80 -3.03 23.56 22.58
C GLY A 80 -2.52 24.86 22.00
N ARG A 81 -1.44 25.38 22.59
CA ARG A 81 -0.81 26.64 22.16
C ARG A 81 0.07 26.49 20.92
N ALA A 82 0.62 25.30 20.67
CA ALA A 82 1.54 25.10 19.57
C ALA A 82 0.82 25.17 18.21
N PRO A 83 1.47 25.70 17.16
CA PRO A 83 0.90 25.76 15.81
C PRO A 83 0.68 24.39 15.16
N ALA A 84 1.17 23.31 15.77
CA ALA A 84 0.93 21.94 15.34
C ALA A 84 -0.37 21.34 15.91
N CYS A 85 -1.13 22.07 16.74
CA CYS A 85 -2.42 21.63 17.26
C CYS A 85 -3.53 21.92 16.25
N ASP A 86 -4.51 21.02 16.14
CA ASP A 86 -5.66 21.17 15.24
C ASP A 86 -6.52 22.38 15.65
N VAL A 87 -6.67 22.61 16.96
CA VAL A 87 -7.26 23.84 17.50
C VAL A 87 -6.23 24.59 18.32
N GLN A 88 -5.80 25.74 17.79
CA GLN A 88 -4.79 26.57 18.43
C GLN A 88 -5.41 27.57 19.41
N LEU A 89 -4.99 27.48 20.67
CA LEU A 89 -5.34 28.42 21.75
C LEU A 89 -4.07 29.14 22.21
N GLU A 90 -3.85 30.36 21.71
CA GLU A 90 -2.62 31.14 21.91
C GLU A 90 -2.47 31.78 23.30
N TYR A 91 -2.77 31.03 24.36
CA TYR A 91 -2.73 31.53 25.75
C TYR A 91 -1.53 30.97 26.54
N PRO A 92 -0.82 31.78 27.33
CA PRO A 92 0.32 31.32 28.14
C PRO A 92 -0.01 30.18 29.12
N SER A 93 -1.23 30.15 29.64
CA SER A 93 -1.73 29.10 30.54
C SER A 93 -2.02 27.78 29.85
N VAL A 94 -2.24 27.80 28.52
CA VAL A 94 -2.45 26.62 27.71
C VAL A 94 -1.09 26.00 27.36
N SER A 95 -0.99 24.69 27.53
CA SER A 95 0.22 23.92 27.23
C SER A 95 0.42 23.79 25.72
N ARG A 96 1.64 23.50 25.26
CA ARG A 96 1.93 23.37 23.81
C ARG A 96 1.00 22.36 23.15
N GLN A 97 0.82 21.21 23.78
CA GLN A 97 -0.26 20.25 23.57
C GLN A 97 -0.94 20.14 24.93
N HIS A 98 -2.24 20.40 25.00
CA HIS A 98 -2.95 20.57 26.27
C HIS A 98 -4.01 19.50 26.48
N ALA A 99 -4.87 19.30 25.49
CA ALA A 99 -5.93 18.31 25.56
C ALA A 99 -6.14 17.62 24.20
N ALA A 100 -6.80 16.48 24.20
CA ALA A 100 -7.34 15.85 23.00
C ALA A 100 -8.87 15.78 23.12
N LEU A 101 -9.58 16.31 22.12
CA LEU A 101 -11.03 16.18 21.99
C LEU A 101 -11.33 15.18 20.87
N ILE A 102 -11.88 14.04 21.25
CA ILE A 102 -12.08 12.89 20.39
C ILE A 102 -13.56 12.61 20.26
N ARG A 103 -14.02 12.42 19.03
CA ARG A 103 -15.36 11.93 18.74
C ARG A 103 -15.35 10.41 18.74
N GLU A 104 -16.41 9.79 19.22
CA GLU A 104 -16.61 8.34 19.14
C GLU A 104 -17.51 7.99 17.93
N ASP A 105 -17.53 6.72 17.52
CA ASP A 105 -18.31 6.26 16.36
C ASP A 105 -19.83 6.48 16.50
N ASP A 106 -20.34 6.57 17.74
CA ASP A 106 -21.73 6.89 18.06
C ASP A 106 -22.04 8.39 18.01
N GLY A 107 -21.03 9.23 17.79
CA GLY A 107 -21.14 10.68 17.69
C GLY A 107 -20.92 11.43 19.00
N SER A 108 -20.73 10.74 20.13
CA SER A 108 -20.39 11.36 21.40
C SER A 108 -18.96 11.93 21.39
N TRP A 109 -18.69 12.91 22.25
CA TRP A 109 -17.37 13.50 22.40
C TRP A 109 -16.76 13.12 23.74
N THR A 110 -15.45 12.90 23.76
CA THR A 110 -14.68 12.67 24.97
C THR A 110 -13.44 13.55 24.94
N VAL A 111 -13.20 14.28 26.03
CA VAL A 111 -11.99 15.08 26.22
C VAL A 111 -11.00 14.35 27.12
N TYR A 112 -9.72 14.45 26.80
CA TYR A 112 -8.60 13.86 27.52
C TYR A 112 -7.59 14.94 27.89
N ASP A 113 -7.11 14.94 29.12
CA ASP A 113 -5.96 15.76 29.52
C ASP A 113 -4.66 15.05 29.08
N LEU A 114 -3.78 15.76 28.40
CA LEU A 114 -2.49 15.24 27.91
C LEU A 114 -1.34 15.47 28.89
N GLY A 115 -1.63 15.51 30.19
CA GLY A 115 -0.67 15.87 31.23
C GLY A 115 -0.35 17.35 31.21
N SER A 116 -1.38 18.17 30.96
CA SER A 116 -1.27 19.62 30.88
C SER A 116 -0.87 20.25 32.20
N LYS A 117 -0.17 21.40 32.15
CA LYS A 117 0.20 22.14 33.37
C LYS A 117 -0.98 22.89 34.00
N GLY A 118 -1.99 23.22 33.19
CA GLY A 118 -3.12 24.07 33.58
C GLY A 118 -4.39 23.29 33.92
N GLY A 119 -4.41 21.99 33.66
CA GLY A 119 -5.58 21.12 33.82
C GLY A 119 -6.66 21.38 32.76
N VAL A 120 -7.50 20.36 32.57
CA VAL A 120 -8.73 20.42 31.77
C VAL A 120 -9.94 20.33 32.70
N LYS A 121 -11.00 21.11 32.42
CA LYS A 121 -12.29 20.99 33.13
C LYS A 121 -13.46 20.88 32.15
N VAL A 122 -14.47 20.10 32.51
CA VAL A 122 -15.78 20.06 31.85
C VAL A 122 -16.83 20.52 32.85
N ASN A 123 -17.57 21.58 32.54
CA ASN A 123 -18.57 22.18 33.43
C ASN A 123 -18.02 22.41 34.86
N ASP A 124 -16.84 23.02 34.94
CA ASP A 124 -16.06 23.29 36.17
C ASP A 124 -15.53 22.07 36.94
N LEU A 125 -15.84 20.85 36.50
CA LEU A 125 -15.30 19.62 37.07
C LEU A 125 -13.97 19.25 36.42
N PRO A 126 -12.90 18.98 37.19
CA PRO A 126 -11.60 18.59 36.65
C PRO A 126 -11.65 17.22 35.96
N VAL A 127 -10.85 17.06 34.91
CA VAL A 127 -10.68 15.82 34.16
C VAL A 127 -9.39 15.12 34.58
N ASP A 128 -9.49 13.95 35.21
CA ASP A 128 -8.30 13.20 35.67
C ASP A 128 -7.68 12.35 34.55
N GLU A 129 -8.49 11.52 33.85
CA GLU A 129 -8.05 10.79 32.65
C GLU A 129 -8.85 11.20 31.41
N TYR A 130 -10.17 11.21 31.52
CA TYR A 130 -11.09 11.57 30.45
C TYR A 130 -12.46 11.97 30.98
N ALA A 131 -13.21 12.73 30.20
CA ALA A 131 -14.59 13.09 30.48
C ALA A 131 -15.42 13.11 29.19
N VAL A 132 -16.65 12.61 29.27
CA VAL A 132 -17.63 12.72 28.18
C VAL A 132 -18.09 14.18 28.10
N VAL A 133 -18.31 14.65 26.88
CA VAL A 133 -18.69 16.02 26.56
C VAL A 133 -19.94 15.98 25.69
N GLU A 134 -20.95 16.75 26.09
CA GLU A 134 -22.17 16.96 25.33
C GLU A 134 -22.18 18.32 24.64
N ASP A 135 -23.03 18.44 23.62
CA ASP A 135 -23.23 19.73 22.94
C ASP A 135 -23.76 20.77 23.95
N GLY A 136 -23.10 21.93 24.02
CA GLY A 136 -23.39 23.00 24.98
C GLY A 136 -22.53 22.98 26.24
N ASP A 137 -21.77 21.91 26.49
CA ASP A 137 -20.87 21.84 27.64
C ASP A 137 -19.74 22.88 27.55
N THR A 138 -19.32 23.36 28.73
CA THR A 138 -18.19 24.28 28.85
C THR A 138 -16.90 23.51 29.14
N LEU A 139 -15.96 23.58 28.20
CA LEU A 139 -14.62 23.03 28.27
C LEU A 139 -13.62 24.12 28.64
N SER A 140 -12.94 23.97 29.79
CA SER A 140 -11.89 24.89 30.22
C SER A 140 -10.50 24.27 29.99
N PHE A 141 -9.62 25.00 29.31
CA PHE A 141 -8.23 24.60 29.05
C PHE A 141 -7.29 25.60 29.70
N GLY A 142 -6.60 25.21 30.78
CA GLY A 142 -5.72 26.13 31.52
C GLY A 142 -6.42 27.40 31.97
N GLY A 143 -7.70 27.28 32.36
CA GLY A 143 -8.55 28.38 32.81
C GLY A 143 -9.24 29.18 31.69
N ILE A 144 -9.04 28.84 30.41
CA ILE A 144 -9.71 29.49 29.29
C ILE A 144 -11.01 28.73 28.98
N PRO A 145 -12.21 29.31 29.22
CA PRO A 145 -13.47 28.65 28.94
C PRO A 145 -13.80 28.69 27.44
N THR A 146 -14.21 27.54 26.92
CA THR A 146 -14.75 27.34 25.58
C THR A 146 -16.03 26.52 25.69
N MET A 147 -16.93 26.63 24.72
CA MET A 147 -18.19 25.89 24.67
C MET A 147 -18.21 25.00 23.44
N LEU A 148 -18.61 23.73 23.59
CA LEU A 148 -18.81 22.85 22.45
C LEU A 148 -20.14 23.22 21.76
N VAL A 149 -20.07 23.62 20.49
CA VAL A 149 -21.24 24.05 19.71
C VAL A 149 -21.40 23.13 18.49
N PRO A 150 -22.57 22.51 18.29
CA PRO A 150 -22.82 21.67 17.13
C PRO A 150 -22.94 22.52 15.86
N ILE A 151 -22.67 21.91 14.71
CA ILE A 151 -22.96 22.52 13.41
C ILE A 151 -24.48 22.65 13.21
N SER A 152 -24.92 23.73 12.57
CA SER A 152 -26.33 23.87 12.22
C SER A 152 -26.73 22.88 11.11
N ALA A 153 -28.03 22.56 11.04
CA ALA A 153 -28.55 21.66 10.00
C ALA A 153 -28.35 22.22 8.57
N GLU A 154 -28.27 23.55 8.43
CA GLU A 154 -28.02 24.23 7.16
C GLU A 154 -26.54 24.12 6.74
N GLU A 155 -25.61 24.47 7.63
CA GLU A 155 -24.15 24.29 7.40
C GLU A 155 -23.82 22.83 7.07
N LYS A 156 -24.44 21.88 7.78
CA LYS A 156 -24.28 20.44 7.51
C LYS A 156 -24.75 20.06 6.10
N ARG A 157 -25.84 20.68 5.60
CA ARG A 157 -26.35 20.45 4.23
C ARG A 157 -25.44 21.08 3.18
N GLU A 158 -24.97 22.30 3.42
CA GLU A 158 -24.04 23.00 2.53
C GLU A 158 -22.72 22.24 2.39
N GLN A 159 -22.11 21.85 3.50
CA GLN A 159 -20.89 21.05 3.50
C GLN A 159 -21.08 19.70 2.79
N MET A 160 -22.21 19.02 3.02
CA MET A 160 -22.53 17.80 2.28
C MET A 160 -22.70 18.04 0.77
N ALA A 161 -23.27 19.18 0.37
CA ALA A 161 -23.44 19.56 -1.04
C ALA A 161 -22.10 19.87 -1.71
N GLU A 162 -21.23 20.65 -1.06
CA GLU A 162 -19.88 20.96 -1.53
C GLU A 162 -19.06 19.68 -1.71
N ARG A 163 -19.06 18.78 -0.72
CA ARG A 163 -18.39 17.47 -0.81
C ARG A 163 -18.91 16.61 -1.95
N ARG A 164 -20.21 16.69 -2.25
CA ARG A 164 -20.81 15.95 -3.36
C ARG A 164 -20.37 16.48 -4.72
N VAL A 165 -20.02 17.75 -4.83
CA VAL A 165 -19.58 18.37 -6.10
C VAL A 165 -18.07 18.26 -6.25
N GLU A 166 -17.31 18.67 -5.24
CA GLU A 166 -15.84 18.74 -5.28
C GLU A 166 -15.14 17.42 -4.97
N GLY A 167 -15.80 16.52 -4.24
CA GLY A 167 -15.24 15.25 -3.75
C GLY A 167 -15.49 14.03 -4.64
N ARG A 168 -16.15 14.20 -5.80
CA ARG A 168 -16.54 13.09 -6.68
C ARG A 168 -15.35 12.50 -7.46
N PRO A 169 -15.04 11.20 -7.29
CA PRO A 169 -14.09 10.48 -8.14
C PRO A 169 -14.48 10.50 -9.62
N ALA A 170 -13.50 10.42 -10.52
CA ALA A 170 -13.74 10.34 -11.96
C ALA A 170 -14.42 9.01 -12.36
N GLY A 171 -15.24 9.05 -13.41
CA GLY A 171 -15.80 7.84 -14.01
C GLY A 171 -14.73 6.99 -14.70
N MET A 172 -14.17 6.01 -14.00
CA MET A 172 -13.03 5.20 -14.46
C MET A 172 -13.28 4.21 -15.62
N TRP A 173 -14.38 4.34 -16.36
CA TRP A 173 -14.67 3.46 -17.50
C TRP A 173 -13.62 3.57 -18.60
N GLY A 174 -13.15 4.78 -18.91
CA GLY A 174 -12.13 4.99 -19.94
C GLY A 174 -10.83 4.25 -19.63
N SER A 175 -10.35 4.33 -18.38
CA SER A 175 -9.14 3.62 -17.96
C SER A 175 -9.30 2.10 -17.98
N LEU A 176 -10.50 1.57 -17.66
CA LEU A 176 -10.78 0.14 -17.73
C LEU A 176 -10.79 -0.38 -19.18
N VAL A 177 -11.33 0.39 -20.12
CA VAL A 177 -11.29 0.07 -21.56
C VAL A 177 -9.85 0.09 -22.07
N LEU A 178 -9.06 1.11 -21.70
CA LEU A 178 -7.64 1.18 -22.06
C LEU A 178 -6.85 0.00 -21.47
N LEU A 179 -7.12 -0.38 -20.22
CA LEU A 179 -6.51 -1.55 -19.58
C LEU A 179 -6.90 -2.85 -20.29
N THR A 180 -8.17 -2.98 -20.70
CA THR A 180 -8.65 -4.14 -21.48
C THR A 180 -7.92 -4.24 -22.82
N LEU A 181 -7.76 -3.11 -23.51
CA LEU A 181 -6.98 -3.05 -24.74
C LEU A 181 -5.52 -3.44 -24.50
N PHE A 182 -4.91 -2.94 -23.43
CA PHE A 182 -3.54 -3.32 -23.03
C PHE A 182 -3.44 -4.84 -22.81
N GLN A 183 -4.35 -5.43 -22.02
CA GLN A 183 -4.39 -6.87 -21.73
C GLN A 183 -4.55 -7.73 -22.99
N VAL A 184 -5.44 -7.36 -23.90
CA VAL A 184 -5.65 -8.09 -25.16
C VAL A 184 -4.40 -8.02 -26.05
N LEU A 185 -3.79 -6.84 -26.20
CA LEU A 185 -2.56 -6.67 -26.97
C LEU A 185 -1.39 -7.43 -26.35
N THR A 186 -1.29 -7.47 -25.02
CA THR A 186 -0.29 -8.26 -24.30
C THR A 186 -0.46 -9.76 -24.56
N ALA A 187 -1.68 -10.29 -24.43
CA ALA A 187 -1.94 -11.71 -24.70
C ALA A 187 -1.58 -12.08 -26.14
N LEU A 188 -1.95 -11.24 -27.12
CA LEU A 188 -1.58 -11.42 -28.52
C LEU A 188 -0.06 -11.34 -28.73
N GLN A 189 0.64 -10.41 -28.07
CA GLN A 189 2.09 -10.29 -28.15
C GLN A 189 2.81 -11.53 -27.62
N LEU A 190 2.34 -12.10 -26.51
CA LEU A 190 2.93 -13.34 -25.96
C LEU A 190 2.68 -14.54 -26.87
N ILE A 191 1.52 -14.62 -27.54
CA ILE A 191 1.27 -15.65 -28.57
C ILE A 191 2.24 -15.49 -29.75
N VAL A 192 2.40 -14.25 -30.25
CA VAL A 192 3.32 -13.95 -31.36
C VAL A 192 4.77 -14.28 -30.98
N ALA A 193 5.17 -14.04 -29.74
CA ALA A 193 6.51 -14.34 -29.25
C ALA A 193 6.75 -15.84 -29.05
N ALA A 194 5.75 -16.58 -28.56
CA ALA A 194 5.85 -18.02 -28.32
C ALA A 194 5.85 -18.85 -29.63
N GLY A 195 5.25 -18.33 -30.71
CA GLY A 195 5.22 -19.00 -32.01
C GLY A 195 4.56 -20.39 -31.93
N GLU A 196 5.26 -21.43 -32.41
CA GLU A 196 4.78 -22.82 -32.36
C GLU A 196 4.59 -23.35 -30.93
N ASN A 197 5.27 -22.76 -29.94
CA ASN A 197 5.14 -23.12 -28.52
C ASN A 197 3.99 -22.38 -27.83
N ALA A 198 3.17 -21.63 -28.57
CA ALA A 198 2.07 -20.88 -27.97
C ALA A 198 1.05 -21.83 -27.33
N SER A 199 0.69 -21.52 -26.09
CA SER A 199 -0.30 -22.27 -25.32
C SER A 199 -1.57 -21.45 -25.14
N VAL A 200 -2.74 -22.12 -25.12
CA VAL A 200 -4.04 -21.53 -24.79
C VAL A 200 -4.09 -20.99 -23.35
N THR A 201 -3.23 -21.48 -22.47
CA THR A 201 -3.19 -21.09 -21.06
C THR A 201 -3.00 -19.59 -20.87
N VAL A 202 -2.08 -18.97 -21.60
CA VAL A 202 -1.78 -17.53 -21.49
C VAL A 202 -2.99 -16.67 -21.87
N PRO A 203 -3.55 -16.73 -23.10
CA PRO A 203 -4.70 -15.91 -23.46
C PRO A 203 -5.93 -16.17 -22.59
N LEU A 204 -6.16 -17.40 -22.15
CA LEU A 204 -7.25 -17.71 -21.22
C LEU A 204 -7.05 -17.05 -19.85
N THR A 205 -5.81 -17.00 -19.36
CA THR A 205 -5.46 -16.34 -18.10
C THR A 205 -5.74 -14.84 -18.19
N PHE A 206 -5.30 -14.18 -19.26
CA PHE A 206 -5.57 -12.76 -19.50
C PHE A 206 -7.08 -12.49 -19.63
N LEU A 207 -7.80 -13.29 -20.42
CA LEU A 207 -9.24 -13.14 -20.60
C LEU A 207 -10.00 -13.29 -19.28
N THR A 208 -9.62 -14.27 -18.46
CA THR A 208 -10.21 -14.49 -17.13
C THR A 208 -9.94 -13.30 -16.22
N PHE A 209 -8.70 -12.78 -16.22
CA PHE A 209 -8.34 -11.62 -15.42
C PHE A 209 -9.11 -10.36 -15.86
N THR A 210 -9.21 -10.10 -17.17
CA THR A 210 -10.03 -9.02 -17.73
C THR A 210 -11.48 -9.15 -17.27
N ALA A 211 -12.08 -10.33 -17.37
CA ALA A 211 -13.45 -10.57 -16.92
C ALA A 211 -13.63 -10.27 -15.42
N VAL A 212 -12.65 -10.64 -14.59
CA VAL A 212 -12.65 -10.32 -13.16
C VAL A 212 -12.55 -8.82 -12.91
N CYS A 213 -11.70 -8.08 -13.63
CA CYS A 213 -11.62 -6.62 -13.51
C CYS A 213 -12.97 -5.94 -13.82
N TRP A 214 -13.64 -6.35 -14.91
CA TRP A 214 -14.97 -5.84 -15.25
C TRP A 214 -16.03 -6.25 -14.22
N GLY A 215 -16.04 -7.52 -13.80
CA GLY A 215 -16.96 -8.03 -12.78
C GLY A 215 -16.84 -7.25 -11.47
N TYR A 216 -15.61 -7.03 -10.99
CA TYR A 216 -15.32 -6.21 -9.81
C TYR A 216 -15.89 -4.79 -9.96
N PHE A 217 -15.64 -4.15 -11.09
CA PHE A 217 -16.11 -2.78 -11.36
C PHE A 217 -17.64 -2.68 -11.38
N ILE A 218 -18.30 -3.61 -12.09
CA ILE A 218 -19.76 -3.65 -12.21
C ILE A 218 -20.42 -3.91 -10.85
N VAL A 219 -19.93 -4.90 -10.11
CA VAL A 219 -20.48 -5.27 -8.80
C VAL A 219 -20.36 -4.11 -7.82
N LEU A 220 -19.18 -3.52 -7.65
CA LEU A 220 -19.02 -2.39 -6.72
C LEU A 220 -19.80 -1.15 -7.14
N ARG A 221 -19.99 -0.93 -8.44
CA ARG A 221 -20.82 0.16 -8.95
C ARG A 221 -22.31 -0.09 -8.73
N SER A 222 -22.78 -1.34 -8.72
CA SER A 222 -24.14 -1.66 -8.25
C SER A 222 -24.34 -1.34 -6.76
N PHE A 223 -23.27 -1.42 -5.95
CA PHE A 223 -23.24 -0.92 -4.58
C PHE A 223 -22.97 0.59 -4.47
N ARG A 224 -23.12 1.33 -5.58
CA ARG A 224 -22.94 2.80 -5.69
C ARG A 224 -21.52 3.29 -5.39
N ARG A 225 -20.50 2.42 -5.46
CA ARG A 225 -19.09 2.83 -5.31
C ARG A 225 -18.54 3.37 -6.63
N ILE A 226 -17.73 4.42 -6.55
CA ILE A 226 -17.28 5.18 -7.73
C ILE A 226 -15.77 5.46 -7.77
N GLY A 227 -15.05 5.29 -6.67
CA GLY A 227 -13.59 5.45 -6.63
C GLY A 227 -12.91 4.14 -6.96
N PHE A 228 -12.29 4.05 -8.13
CA PHE A 228 -11.62 2.84 -8.61
C PHE A 228 -10.16 3.11 -9.03
N GLU A 229 -9.63 4.28 -8.67
CA GLU A 229 -8.29 4.72 -9.06
C GLU A 229 -7.21 3.73 -8.62
N MET A 230 -7.21 3.37 -7.33
CA MET A 230 -6.20 2.50 -6.73
C MET A 230 -6.27 1.10 -7.31
N GLU A 231 -7.47 0.58 -7.51
CA GLU A 231 -7.69 -0.74 -8.08
C GLU A 231 -7.29 -0.78 -9.55
N THR A 232 -7.51 0.30 -10.30
CA THR A 232 -7.05 0.39 -11.69
C THR A 232 -5.51 0.35 -11.76
N ILE A 233 -4.82 1.05 -10.86
CA ILE A 233 -3.36 0.98 -10.73
C ILE A 233 -2.93 -0.45 -10.38
N ALA A 234 -3.55 -1.07 -9.38
CA ALA A 234 -3.23 -2.43 -8.98
C ALA A 234 -3.50 -3.45 -10.10
N PHE A 235 -4.60 -3.33 -10.84
CA PHE A 235 -4.91 -4.19 -11.98
C PHE A 235 -3.93 -4.01 -13.13
N PHE A 236 -3.46 -2.78 -13.39
CA PHE A 236 -2.39 -2.53 -14.35
C PHE A 236 -1.08 -3.22 -13.94
N LEU A 237 -0.66 -3.09 -12.68
CA LEU A 237 0.53 -3.76 -12.16
C LEU A 237 0.40 -5.30 -12.20
N CYS A 238 -0.76 -5.84 -11.81
CA CYS A 238 -1.05 -7.27 -11.92
C CYS A 238 -1.04 -7.76 -13.38
N THR A 239 -1.44 -6.90 -14.33
CA THR A 239 -1.36 -7.21 -15.76
C THR A 239 0.10 -7.36 -16.20
N LEU A 240 0.97 -6.46 -15.76
CA LEU A 240 2.42 -6.57 -16.00
C LEU A 240 3.00 -7.83 -15.33
N SER A 241 2.53 -8.18 -14.12
CA SER A 241 2.93 -9.42 -13.45
C SER A 241 2.61 -10.65 -14.28
N LEU A 242 1.35 -10.79 -14.73
CA LEU A 242 0.94 -11.89 -15.61
C LEU A 242 1.71 -11.89 -16.92
N ALA A 243 2.10 -10.71 -17.41
CA ALA A 243 2.85 -10.58 -18.65
C ALA A 243 4.30 -11.05 -18.52
N VAL A 244 4.97 -10.71 -17.41
CA VAL A 244 6.31 -11.20 -17.12
C VAL A 244 6.29 -12.71 -16.86
N THR A 245 5.37 -13.20 -16.03
CA THR A 245 5.20 -14.65 -15.79
C THR A 245 4.90 -15.40 -17.08
N GLY A 246 4.08 -14.83 -17.97
CA GLY A 246 3.75 -15.42 -19.26
C GLY A 246 4.88 -15.42 -20.27
N SER A 247 5.91 -14.60 -20.06
CA SER A 247 7.14 -14.63 -20.85
C SER A 247 8.14 -15.65 -20.30
N THR A 248 8.33 -15.69 -18.98
CA THR A 248 9.35 -16.52 -18.32
C THR A 248 8.92 -17.96 -18.12
N VAL A 249 7.76 -18.17 -17.48
CA VAL A 249 7.26 -19.47 -17.04
C VAL A 249 5.75 -19.56 -17.33
N PRO A 250 5.35 -19.74 -18.61
CA PRO A 250 3.94 -19.68 -19.03
C PRO A 250 3.02 -20.64 -18.27
N ASP A 251 3.53 -21.79 -17.83
CA ASP A 251 2.79 -22.79 -17.05
C ASP A 251 2.40 -22.31 -15.65
N GLU A 252 3.06 -21.27 -15.13
CA GLU A 252 2.74 -20.68 -13.83
C GLU A 252 1.76 -19.50 -13.89
N CYS A 253 1.41 -19.03 -15.10
CA CYS A 253 0.39 -17.99 -15.27
C CYS A 253 -0.92 -18.26 -14.52
N PRO A 254 -1.49 -19.49 -14.54
CA PRO A 254 -2.69 -19.79 -13.78
C PRO A 254 -2.48 -19.69 -12.27
N LYS A 255 -1.32 -20.13 -11.77
CA LYS A 255 -0.98 -20.03 -10.34
C LYS A 255 -0.88 -18.57 -9.91
N GLN A 256 -0.24 -17.74 -10.73
CA GLN A 256 -0.12 -16.30 -10.47
C GLN A 256 -1.48 -15.59 -10.55
N LEU A 257 -2.35 -15.98 -11.48
CA LEU A 257 -3.74 -15.51 -11.52
C LEU A 257 -4.48 -15.88 -10.23
N VAL A 258 -4.38 -17.13 -9.77
CA VAL A 258 -5.00 -17.55 -8.51
C VAL A 258 -4.46 -16.72 -7.33
N ALA A 259 -3.16 -16.41 -7.30
CA ALA A 259 -2.59 -15.52 -6.30
C ALA A 259 -3.16 -14.10 -6.37
N ILE A 260 -3.35 -13.53 -7.56
CA ILE A 260 -4.01 -12.23 -7.75
C ILE A 260 -5.45 -12.27 -7.23
N LEU A 261 -6.21 -13.34 -7.52
CA LEU A 261 -7.58 -13.50 -7.05
C LEU A 261 -7.67 -13.64 -5.52
N MET A 262 -6.77 -14.42 -4.92
CA MET A 262 -6.65 -14.54 -3.47
C MET A 262 -6.26 -13.20 -2.83
N GLY A 263 -5.35 -12.45 -3.45
CA GLY A 263 -5.00 -11.09 -3.04
C GLY A 263 -6.20 -10.15 -3.08
N LEU A 264 -6.94 -10.14 -4.19
CA LEU A 264 -8.18 -9.34 -4.32
C LEU A 264 -9.23 -9.74 -3.26
N ALA A 265 -9.35 -11.03 -2.93
CA ALA A 265 -10.21 -11.50 -1.86
C ALA A 265 -9.75 -10.98 -0.48
N ILE A 266 -8.45 -11.04 -0.17
CA ILE A 266 -7.88 -10.45 1.06
C ILE A 266 -8.15 -8.95 1.11
N PHE A 267 -7.97 -8.24 0.01
CA PHE A 267 -8.26 -6.80 -0.08
C PHE A 267 -9.72 -6.48 0.24
N LEU A 268 -10.67 -7.26 -0.29
CA LEU A 268 -12.10 -7.10 0.00
C LEU A 268 -12.44 -7.45 1.45
N VAL A 269 -11.94 -8.57 1.95
CA VAL A 269 -12.19 -9.05 3.33
C VAL A 269 -11.60 -8.07 4.35
N LEU A 270 -10.34 -7.68 4.18
CA LEU A 270 -9.67 -6.73 5.05
C LEU A 270 -10.32 -5.35 4.96
N GLY A 271 -10.65 -4.88 3.76
CA GLY A 271 -11.36 -3.61 3.60
C GLY A 271 -12.76 -3.61 4.25
N PHE A 272 -13.49 -4.74 4.21
CA PHE A 272 -14.75 -4.87 4.95
C PHE A 272 -14.52 -4.92 6.46
N PHE A 273 -13.49 -5.64 6.91
CA PHE A 273 -13.12 -5.73 8.32
C PHE A 273 -12.75 -4.36 8.91
N LEU A 274 -12.03 -3.54 8.13
CA LEU A 274 -11.61 -2.19 8.49
C LEU A 274 -12.75 -1.17 8.52
N ARG A 275 -14.00 -1.52 8.15
CA ARG A 275 -15.15 -0.60 8.24
C ARG A 275 -15.50 -0.17 9.67
N ASP A 276 -15.10 -0.97 10.65
CA ASP A 276 -15.42 -0.80 12.06
C ASP A 276 -14.11 -0.69 12.84
N LEU A 277 -13.85 0.52 13.34
CA LEU A 277 -12.61 0.84 14.03
C LEU A 277 -12.53 0.12 15.37
N THR A 278 -13.65 0.02 16.11
CA THR A 278 -13.72 -0.65 17.41
C THR A 278 -13.31 -2.13 17.29
N ARG A 279 -13.81 -2.82 16.27
CA ARG A 279 -13.40 -4.19 15.96
C ARG A 279 -11.91 -4.28 15.65
N ALA A 280 -11.42 -3.33 14.86
CA ALA A 280 -10.01 -3.31 14.48
C ALA A 280 -9.10 -3.14 15.70
N GLN A 281 -9.44 -2.23 16.60
CA GLN A 281 -8.68 -2.01 17.84
C GLN A 281 -8.72 -3.22 18.78
N ARG A 282 -9.87 -3.91 18.90
CA ARG A 282 -10.02 -5.08 19.80
C ARG A 282 -9.10 -6.25 19.42
N VAL A 283 -8.86 -6.47 18.13
CA VAL A 283 -8.04 -7.59 17.64
C VAL A 283 -6.54 -7.28 17.56
N ARG A 284 -6.10 -6.08 17.96
CA ARG A 284 -4.70 -5.64 17.80
C ARG A 284 -3.67 -6.61 18.39
N TRP A 285 -3.96 -7.16 19.57
CA TRP A 285 -3.07 -8.09 20.26
C TRP A 285 -2.98 -9.43 19.54
N ILE A 286 -4.11 -9.89 18.98
CA ILE A 286 -4.16 -11.09 18.15
C ILE A 286 -3.35 -10.88 16.88
N MET A 287 -3.43 -9.70 16.25
CA MET A 287 -2.64 -9.39 15.05
C MET A 287 -1.14 -9.27 15.36
N GLY A 288 -0.76 -8.67 16.48
CA GLY A 288 0.64 -8.63 16.93
C GLY A 288 1.19 -10.03 17.21
N ALA A 289 0.42 -10.86 17.92
CA ALA A 289 0.78 -12.25 18.17
C ALA A 289 0.83 -13.09 16.90
N ALA A 290 -0.07 -12.85 15.94
CA ALA A 290 -0.08 -13.52 14.65
C ALA A 290 1.16 -13.17 13.82
N ALA A 291 1.57 -11.89 13.79
CA ALA A 291 2.79 -11.47 13.10
C ALA A 291 4.04 -12.18 13.66
N VAL A 292 4.20 -12.19 14.99
CA VAL A 292 5.30 -12.91 15.64
C VAL A 292 5.19 -14.41 15.42
N GLY A 293 4.00 -14.98 15.59
CA GLY A 293 3.73 -16.41 15.41
C GLY A 293 4.09 -16.89 14.01
N MET A 294 3.73 -16.16 12.96
CA MET A 294 4.10 -16.48 11.58
C MET A 294 5.62 -16.52 11.39
N LEU A 295 6.36 -15.54 11.94
CA LEU A 295 7.82 -15.49 11.85
C LEU A 295 8.49 -16.61 12.67
N VAL A 296 8.00 -16.88 13.87
CA VAL A 296 8.52 -17.96 14.73
C VAL A 296 8.25 -19.33 14.10
N ILE A 297 7.06 -19.58 13.55
CA ILE A 297 6.76 -20.83 12.85
C ILE A 297 7.73 -21.02 11.68
N THR A 298 8.00 -19.97 10.89
CA THR A 298 8.99 -20.02 9.80
C THR A 298 10.38 -20.39 10.31
N LEU A 299 10.80 -19.83 11.46
CA LEU A 299 12.08 -20.18 12.09
C LEU A 299 12.15 -21.64 12.52
N LEU A 300 11.04 -22.26 12.92
CA LEU A 300 11.02 -23.65 13.36
C LEU A 300 11.02 -24.60 12.16
N ILE A 301 10.07 -24.44 11.24
CA ILE A 301 9.76 -25.42 10.19
C ILE A 301 10.06 -24.96 8.76
N GLY A 302 10.57 -23.74 8.56
CA GLY A 302 10.84 -23.20 7.22
C GLY A 302 11.97 -23.92 6.49
N SER A 303 11.93 -23.92 5.15
CA SER A 303 13.00 -24.36 4.27
C SER A 303 14.00 -23.23 4.02
N SER A 304 15.27 -23.60 3.84
CA SER A 304 16.35 -22.68 3.46
C SER A 304 16.45 -22.62 1.93
N GLU A 305 16.22 -21.45 1.35
CA GLU A 305 16.34 -21.18 -0.09
C GLU A 305 17.15 -19.90 -0.29
N GLY A 306 18.12 -19.92 -1.21
CA GLY A 306 18.98 -18.76 -1.46
C GLY A 306 19.84 -18.30 -0.27
N GLY A 307 19.95 -19.11 0.80
CA GLY A 307 20.67 -18.77 2.04
C GLY A 307 19.77 -18.23 3.17
N ALA A 308 18.47 -18.07 2.94
CA ALA A 308 17.49 -17.60 3.93
C ALA A 308 16.43 -18.67 4.26
N LYS A 309 16.13 -18.84 5.55
CA LYS A 309 15.08 -19.74 6.06
C LYS A 309 13.74 -19.01 6.09
N ALA A 310 13.16 -18.77 4.91
CA ALA A 310 12.02 -17.85 4.74
C ALA A 310 10.71 -18.53 4.27
N TRP A 311 10.77 -19.77 3.78
CA TRP A 311 9.64 -20.40 3.06
C TRP A 311 9.05 -21.57 3.83
N ILE A 312 7.72 -21.72 3.80
CA ILE A 312 7.03 -22.92 4.27
C ILE A 312 6.41 -23.60 3.06
N ARG A 313 6.79 -24.86 2.81
CA ARG A 313 6.28 -25.68 1.72
C ARG A 313 5.28 -26.72 2.27
N LEU A 314 4.03 -26.63 1.84
CA LEU A 314 2.96 -27.57 2.20
C LEU A 314 2.44 -28.21 0.90
N GLY A 315 3.01 -29.37 0.56
CA GLY A 315 2.71 -30.04 -0.71
C GLY A 315 3.09 -29.17 -1.92
N GLY A 316 2.11 -28.87 -2.78
CA GLY A 316 2.29 -28.01 -3.96
C GLY A 316 2.20 -26.50 -3.71
N LEU A 317 1.99 -26.05 -2.46
CA LEU A 317 1.90 -24.64 -2.11
C LEU A 317 3.16 -24.17 -1.37
N SER A 318 3.73 -23.05 -1.82
CA SER A 318 4.78 -22.31 -1.13
C SER A 318 4.19 -21.03 -0.54
N LEU A 319 4.42 -20.80 0.75
CA LEU A 319 3.99 -19.60 1.45
C LEU A 319 5.18 -18.98 2.17
N GLN A 320 5.35 -17.68 1.99
CA GLN A 320 6.33 -16.88 2.72
C GLN A 320 5.59 -16.15 3.85
N PRO A 321 5.67 -16.62 5.11
CA PRO A 321 4.84 -16.07 6.18
C PRO A 321 5.19 -14.63 6.52
N SER A 322 6.42 -14.19 6.26
CA SER A 322 6.83 -12.80 6.46
C SER A 322 6.03 -11.81 5.62
N GLU A 323 5.55 -12.22 4.43
CA GLU A 323 4.68 -11.41 3.58
C GLU A 323 3.33 -11.12 4.23
N LEU A 324 2.69 -12.13 4.82
CA LEU A 324 1.43 -11.95 5.57
C LEU A 324 1.66 -11.25 6.91
N ALA A 325 2.80 -11.50 7.56
CA ALA A 325 3.16 -10.86 8.81
C ALA A 325 3.25 -9.33 8.67
N LYS A 326 3.62 -8.79 7.50
CA LYS A 326 3.63 -7.33 7.23
C LYS A 326 2.25 -6.70 7.43
N ILE A 327 1.19 -7.35 6.93
CA ILE A 327 -0.20 -6.88 7.10
C ILE A 327 -0.56 -6.84 8.59
N CYS A 328 -0.33 -7.96 9.30
CA CYS A 328 -0.62 -8.07 10.73
C CYS A 328 0.21 -7.07 11.58
N TYR A 329 1.45 -6.83 11.18
CA TYR A 329 2.36 -5.90 11.84
C TYR A 329 1.91 -4.44 11.68
N ILE A 330 1.57 -4.00 10.46
CA ILE A 330 1.02 -2.65 10.21
C ILE A 330 -0.27 -2.48 11.01
N PHE A 331 -1.14 -3.49 10.97
CA PHE A 331 -2.39 -3.49 11.70
C PHE A 331 -2.18 -3.30 13.21
N ALA A 332 -1.33 -4.12 13.82
CA ALA A 332 -1.03 -4.04 15.24
C ALA A 332 -0.35 -2.73 15.61
N GLY A 333 0.60 -2.26 14.79
CA GLY A 333 1.31 -1.00 15.01
C GLY A 333 0.39 0.21 14.99
N ALA A 334 -0.52 0.27 14.01
CA ALA A 334 -1.51 1.34 13.93
C ALA A 334 -2.53 1.26 15.07
N ALA A 335 -3.01 0.06 15.45
CA ALA A 335 -4.05 -0.13 16.47
C ALA A 335 -3.55 -0.02 17.93
N THR A 336 -2.24 0.00 18.15
CA THR A 336 -1.64 0.23 19.47
C THR A 336 -1.72 1.71 19.89
N LEU A 337 -2.32 2.54 19.03
CA LEU A 337 -2.73 3.91 19.32
C LEU A 337 -3.99 3.95 20.22
N ASP A 338 -3.94 3.33 21.40
CA ASP A 338 -4.83 3.79 22.48
C ASP A 338 -4.32 5.15 22.94
N ARG A 339 -4.94 6.18 22.38
CA ARG A 339 -4.87 7.61 22.73
C ARG A 339 -3.49 8.22 22.47
N LEU A 340 -3.48 9.29 21.67
CA LEU A 340 -2.27 10.06 21.37
C LEU A 340 -1.55 10.32 22.71
N PHE A 341 -0.25 9.98 22.79
CA PHE A 341 0.67 10.30 23.90
C PHE A 341 0.84 9.32 25.08
N ASN A 342 0.22 8.13 25.13
CA ASN A 342 0.63 7.16 26.17
C ASN A 342 1.99 6.49 25.84
N LYS A 343 3.07 6.91 26.54
CA LYS A 343 4.45 6.41 26.36
C LYS A 343 4.56 4.89 26.47
N ARG A 344 3.69 4.24 27.26
CA ARG A 344 3.72 2.80 27.48
C ARG A 344 3.49 1.99 26.21
N ASN A 345 2.57 2.41 25.34
CA ASN A 345 2.28 1.62 24.15
C ASN A 345 3.35 1.78 23.06
N LEU A 346 4.23 2.80 23.14
CA LEU A 346 5.35 2.95 22.19
C LEU A 346 6.44 1.91 22.49
N TRP A 347 6.77 1.73 23.77
CA TRP A 347 7.70 0.68 24.21
C TRP A 347 7.23 -0.73 23.86
N LEU A 348 5.93 -1.00 23.97
CA LEU A 348 5.35 -2.27 23.54
C LEU A 348 5.53 -2.50 22.03
N PHE A 349 5.34 -1.46 21.21
CA PHE A 349 5.54 -1.56 19.77
C PHE A 349 7.02 -1.66 19.37
N ILE A 350 7.93 -1.00 20.10
CA ILE A 350 9.38 -1.19 19.98
C ILE A 350 9.72 -2.65 20.29
N GLY A 351 9.17 -3.22 21.36
CA GLY A 351 9.35 -4.63 21.71
C GLY A 351 8.87 -5.59 20.63
N LEU A 352 7.66 -5.38 20.09
CA LEU A 352 7.13 -6.15 18.96
C LEU A 352 8.08 -6.10 17.76
N THR A 353 8.55 -4.90 17.40
CA THR A 353 9.46 -4.69 16.28
C THR A 353 10.80 -5.38 16.52
N GLY A 354 11.36 -5.29 17.73
CA GLY A 354 12.59 -5.96 18.11
C GLY A 354 12.48 -7.48 17.97
N ILE A 355 11.35 -8.07 18.39
CA ILE A 355 11.09 -9.51 18.25
C ILE A 355 10.97 -9.90 16.77
N CYS A 356 10.18 -9.17 15.97
CA CYS A 356 10.05 -9.44 14.53
C CYS A 356 11.40 -9.31 13.80
N GLY A 357 12.15 -8.23 14.07
CA GLY A 357 13.46 -7.99 13.49
C GLY A 357 14.48 -9.05 13.88
N ALA A 358 14.50 -9.48 15.14
CA ALA A 358 15.34 -10.59 15.60
C ALA A 358 14.98 -11.90 14.90
N CYS A 359 13.69 -12.19 14.73
CA CYS A 359 13.25 -13.40 14.02
C CYS A 359 13.74 -13.39 12.57
N LEU A 360 13.57 -12.27 11.85
CA LEU A 360 14.00 -12.13 10.45
C LEU A 360 15.53 -12.19 10.31
N ALA A 361 16.28 -11.58 11.24
CA ALA A 361 17.74 -11.68 11.26
C ALA A 361 18.22 -13.12 11.48
N LEU A 362 17.53 -13.90 12.32
CA LEU A 362 17.80 -15.33 12.53
C LEU A 362 17.45 -16.17 11.29
N GLN A 363 16.45 -15.76 10.50
CA GLN A 363 16.12 -16.37 9.21
C GLN A 363 17.11 -16.01 8.09
N ASN A 364 18.05 -15.08 8.34
CA ASN A 364 18.88 -14.42 7.32
C ASN A 364 18.08 -13.64 6.26
N ASP A 365 16.86 -13.20 6.55
CA ASP A 365 16.03 -12.38 5.65
C ASP A 365 16.17 -10.89 5.99
N PHE A 366 17.31 -10.31 5.60
CA PHE A 366 17.67 -8.93 5.94
C PHE A 366 16.93 -7.88 5.12
N GLY A 367 16.57 -8.21 3.88
CA GLY A 367 15.74 -7.34 3.05
C GLY A 367 14.39 -7.10 3.72
N THR A 368 13.71 -8.17 4.13
CA THR A 368 12.44 -8.05 4.86
C THR A 368 12.61 -7.43 6.25
N ALA A 369 13.70 -7.72 6.97
CA ALA A 369 13.98 -7.05 8.25
C ALA A 369 14.06 -5.52 8.10
N LEU A 370 14.72 -5.04 7.04
CA LEU A 370 14.84 -3.61 6.76
C LEU A 370 13.48 -3.00 6.38
N VAL A 371 12.64 -3.74 5.64
CA VAL A 371 11.26 -3.34 5.33
C VAL A 371 10.42 -3.17 6.60
N PHE A 372 10.49 -4.11 7.55
CA PHE A 372 9.83 -3.98 8.86
C PHE A 372 10.38 -2.80 9.65
N PHE A 373 11.69 -2.58 9.62
CA PHE A 373 12.33 -1.48 10.33
C PHE A 373 11.92 -0.09 9.79
N VAL A 374 11.89 0.10 8.46
CA VAL A 374 11.40 1.36 7.89
C VAL A 374 9.92 1.58 8.20
N THR A 375 9.12 0.51 8.14
CA THR A 375 7.70 0.57 8.53
C THR A 375 7.54 0.97 10.00
N PHE A 376 8.36 0.42 10.89
CA PHE A 376 8.45 0.82 12.29
C PHE A 376 8.74 2.32 12.43
N LEU A 377 9.75 2.83 11.73
CA LEU A 377 10.14 4.24 11.81
C LEU A 377 9.00 5.17 11.39
N VAL A 378 8.27 4.81 10.33
CA VAL A 378 7.11 5.59 9.86
C VAL A 378 6.00 5.60 10.89
N ILE A 379 5.63 4.43 11.44
CA ILE A 379 4.59 4.33 12.48
C ILE A 379 5.03 5.07 13.76
N ALA A 380 6.28 4.90 14.17
CA ALA A 380 6.84 5.56 15.35
C ALA A 380 6.87 7.08 15.18
N TYR A 381 7.27 7.58 14.00
CA TYR A 381 7.27 9.02 13.69
C TYR A 381 5.88 9.62 13.71
N LEU A 382 4.92 9.01 13.02
CA LEU A 382 3.53 9.49 12.98
C LEU A 382 2.89 9.48 14.37
N ARG A 383 3.44 8.69 15.31
CA ARG A 383 2.95 8.59 16.67
C ARG A 383 3.64 9.53 17.66
N SER A 384 4.96 9.67 17.58
CA SER A 384 5.72 10.44 18.57
C SER A 384 5.96 11.89 18.15
N GLY A 385 6.06 12.16 16.85
CA GLY A 385 6.52 13.44 16.31
C GLY A 385 7.95 13.83 16.72
N ASP A 386 8.68 12.95 17.40
CA ASP A 386 9.99 13.23 17.99
C ASP A 386 11.12 12.67 17.13
N PHE A 387 11.72 13.56 16.35
CA PHE A 387 12.88 13.26 15.52
C PHE A 387 14.11 12.81 16.32
N ALA A 388 14.27 13.24 17.57
CA ALA A 388 15.44 12.87 18.37
C ALA A 388 15.40 11.39 18.77
N THR A 389 14.25 10.90 19.24
CA THR A 389 14.06 9.47 19.56
C THR A 389 14.25 8.59 18.32
N LEU A 390 13.76 9.02 17.15
CA LEU A 390 13.98 8.29 15.90
C LEU A 390 15.45 8.25 15.50
N GLY A 391 16.16 9.38 15.62
CA GLY A 391 17.59 9.44 15.35
C GLY A 391 18.38 8.45 16.22
N LEU A 392 18.03 8.33 17.50
CA LEU A 392 18.65 7.38 18.42
C LEU A 392 18.37 5.92 18.02
N ILE A 393 17.13 5.59 17.65
CA ILE A 393 16.76 4.25 17.17
C ILE A 393 17.53 3.92 15.88
N CYS A 394 17.59 4.84 14.93
CA CYS A 394 18.36 4.67 13.70
C CYS A 394 19.85 4.42 14.00
N ALA A 395 20.45 5.18 14.91
CA ALA A 395 21.83 4.98 15.33
C ALA A 395 22.05 3.60 15.98
N GLY A 396 21.13 3.16 16.85
CA GLY A 396 21.17 1.84 17.46
C GLY A 396 21.05 0.70 16.45
N CYS A 397 20.12 0.82 15.49
CA CYS A 397 19.95 -0.16 14.42
C CYS A 397 21.17 -0.20 13.49
N PHE A 398 21.77 0.96 13.18
CA PHE A 398 23.00 1.04 12.40
C PHE A 398 24.16 0.31 13.12
N ALA A 399 24.36 0.58 14.42
CA ALA A 399 25.35 -0.14 15.21
C ALA A 399 25.10 -1.66 15.23
N GLY A 400 23.85 -2.08 15.40
CA GLY A 400 23.47 -3.50 15.33
C GLY A 400 23.75 -4.12 13.96
N GLY A 401 23.47 -3.39 12.88
CA GLY A 401 23.78 -3.79 11.51
C GLY A 401 25.28 -3.98 11.28
N MET A 402 26.12 -3.07 11.79
CA MET A 402 27.57 -3.17 11.71
C MET A 402 28.11 -4.42 12.44
N VAL A 403 27.58 -4.73 13.63
CA VAL A 403 27.92 -5.97 14.33
C VAL A 403 27.47 -7.18 13.52
N LEU A 404 26.29 -7.12 12.90
CA LEU A 404 25.78 -8.24 12.13
C LEU A 404 26.61 -8.54 10.87
N LEU A 405 27.21 -7.52 10.23
CA LEU A 405 28.14 -7.69 9.12
C LEU A 405 29.37 -8.53 9.49
N THR A 406 29.82 -8.50 10.75
CA THR A 406 30.96 -9.31 11.19
C THR A 406 30.58 -10.75 11.53
N VAL A 407 29.31 -10.99 11.86
CA VAL A 407 28.79 -12.29 12.30
C VAL A 407 28.21 -13.12 11.14
N LYS A 408 27.62 -12.46 10.13
CA LYS A 408 26.89 -13.13 9.05
C LYS A 408 27.60 -12.95 7.71
N GLY A 409 28.42 -13.96 7.35
CA GLY A 409 29.18 -13.98 6.09
C GLY A 409 28.33 -13.80 4.82
N HIS A 410 27.06 -14.27 4.82
CA HIS A 410 26.15 -14.06 3.69
C HIS A 410 25.83 -12.58 3.43
N VAL A 411 25.64 -11.78 4.49
CA VAL A 411 25.37 -10.35 4.35
C VAL A 411 26.64 -9.61 3.95
N ALA A 412 27.77 -9.95 4.58
CA ALA A 412 29.06 -9.39 4.22
C ALA A 412 29.38 -9.60 2.74
N ALA A 413 29.06 -10.76 2.17
CA ALA A 413 29.25 -11.05 0.75
C ALA A 413 28.43 -10.13 -0.17
N ARG A 414 27.17 -9.82 0.18
CA ARG A 414 26.31 -8.90 -0.59
C ARG A 414 26.78 -7.45 -0.54
N PHE A 415 27.35 -7.03 0.60
CA PHE A 415 27.97 -5.71 0.72
C PHE A 415 29.34 -5.63 0.05
N ALA A 416 30.10 -6.73 0.01
CA ALA A 416 31.39 -6.78 -0.65
C ALA A 416 31.27 -6.69 -2.18
N SER A 417 30.20 -7.25 -2.77
CA SER A 417 29.96 -7.14 -4.21
C SER A 417 29.27 -5.85 -4.64
N TRP A 418 28.67 -5.09 -3.70
CA TRP A 418 27.98 -3.84 -4.00
C TRP A 418 28.94 -2.79 -4.59
N GLY A 419 28.61 -2.26 -5.77
CA GLY A 419 29.44 -1.31 -6.51
C GLY A 419 30.58 -1.96 -7.29
N HIS A 420 30.82 -3.25 -7.09
CA HIS A 420 31.90 -4.05 -7.67
C HIS A 420 31.37 -5.26 -8.46
N ILE A 421 30.10 -5.24 -8.87
CA ILE A 421 29.42 -6.37 -9.53
C ILE A 421 30.10 -6.84 -10.82
N TRP A 422 30.85 -5.96 -11.50
CA TRP A 422 31.56 -6.27 -12.74
C TRP A 422 32.88 -7.02 -12.51
N GLU A 423 33.38 -7.07 -11.27
CA GLU A 423 34.60 -7.80 -10.93
C GLU A 423 34.37 -9.32 -10.89
N ASP A 424 33.13 -9.75 -10.63
CA ASP A 424 32.72 -11.16 -10.63
C ASP A 424 31.36 -11.35 -11.31
N VAL A 425 31.36 -11.20 -12.63
CA VAL A 425 30.16 -11.29 -13.50
C VAL A 425 29.50 -12.67 -13.41
N TYR A 426 30.26 -13.75 -13.18
CA TYR A 426 29.71 -15.12 -13.20
C TYR A 426 29.40 -15.68 -11.81
N GLY A 427 29.82 -14.98 -10.74
CA GLY A 427 29.52 -15.34 -9.36
C GLY A 427 28.64 -14.30 -8.68
N ALA A 428 29.22 -13.50 -7.79
CA ALA A 428 28.48 -12.62 -6.88
C ALA A 428 27.73 -11.46 -7.57
N GLY A 429 28.19 -11.04 -8.75
CA GLY A 429 27.59 -9.97 -9.55
C GLY A 429 26.66 -10.45 -10.66
N PHE A 430 26.42 -11.77 -10.78
CA PHE A 430 25.68 -12.38 -11.89
C PHE A 430 24.31 -11.74 -12.14
N GLN A 431 23.44 -11.69 -11.14
CA GLN A 431 22.07 -11.19 -11.33
C GLN A 431 22.06 -9.70 -11.72
N GLN A 432 22.87 -8.86 -11.08
CA GLN A 432 22.89 -7.42 -11.35
C GLN A 432 23.52 -7.07 -12.70
N THR A 433 24.65 -7.69 -13.06
CA THR A 433 25.32 -7.43 -14.36
C THR A 433 24.46 -7.82 -15.55
N HIS A 434 23.78 -8.96 -15.47
CA HIS A 434 22.84 -9.39 -16.49
C HIS A 434 21.60 -8.50 -16.55
N THR A 435 21.10 -8.03 -15.40
CA THR A 435 19.99 -7.06 -15.35
C THR A 435 20.36 -5.74 -16.04
N LEU A 436 21.53 -5.18 -15.76
CA LEU A 436 21.99 -3.93 -16.37
C LEU A 436 22.20 -4.08 -17.89
N THR A 437 22.76 -5.21 -18.31
CA THR A 437 22.99 -5.52 -19.74
C THR A 437 21.65 -5.68 -20.49
N ALA A 438 20.70 -6.40 -19.90
CA ALA A 438 19.36 -6.59 -20.47
C ALA A 438 18.56 -5.29 -20.52
N ALA A 439 18.64 -4.46 -19.47
CA ALA A 439 18.00 -3.15 -19.44
C ALA A 439 18.54 -2.22 -20.55
N ALA A 440 19.85 -2.28 -20.82
CA ALA A 440 20.45 -1.53 -21.93
C ALA A 440 19.96 -2.02 -23.30
N SER A 441 19.79 -3.34 -23.48
CA SER A 441 19.24 -3.95 -24.71
C SER A 441 17.80 -3.51 -25.00
N GLY A 442 16.95 -3.42 -23.97
CA GLY A 442 15.56 -2.98 -24.10
C GLY A 442 15.38 -1.53 -24.55
N GLY A 443 16.33 -0.66 -24.24
CA GLY A 443 16.21 0.77 -24.52
C GLY A 443 14.93 1.39 -23.93
N MET A 444 14.41 2.45 -24.57
CA MET A 444 13.25 3.17 -24.05
C MET A 444 11.92 2.40 -24.21
N ILE A 445 11.82 1.57 -25.26
CA ILE A 445 10.56 1.01 -25.77
C ILE A 445 10.50 -0.53 -25.64
N GLY A 446 11.60 -1.16 -25.20
CA GLY A 446 11.70 -2.61 -25.00
C GLY A 446 12.00 -3.35 -26.29
N VAL A 447 12.40 -4.61 -26.21
CA VAL A 447 12.56 -5.51 -27.39
C VAL A 447 11.25 -6.17 -27.82
N GLY A 448 10.22 -6.11 -26.97
CA GLY A 448 8.93 -6.78 -27.12
C GLY A 448 8.78 -7.92 -26.12
N ALA A 449 7.61 -8.03 -25.48
CA ALA A 449 7.32 -9.08 -24.51
C ALA A 449 7.48 -10.47 -25.12
N GLY A 450 8.08 -11.40 -24.36
CA GLY A 450 8.42 -12.74 -24.83
C GLY A 450 9.69 -12.84 -25.68
N LYS A 451 10.42 -11.74 -25.89
CA LYS A 451 11.65 -11.70 -26.70
C LYS A 451 12.90 -11.31 -25.91
N GLY A 452 12.78 -11.12 -24.60
CA GLY A 452 13.91 -10.78 -23.73
C GLY A 452 14.76 -12.00 -23.42
N TRP A 453 16.07 -11.84 -23.39
CA TRP A 453 17.00 -12.91 -23.04
C TRP A 453 17.06 -13.15 -21.52
N LEU A 454 16.81 -12.11 -20.70
CA LEU A 454 16.85 -12.22 -19.24
C LEU A 454 15.81 -13.20 -18.69
N SER A 455 14.76 -13.49 -19.47
CA SER A 455 13.69 -14.43 -19.14
C SER A 455 14.18 -15.84 -18.78
N GLY A 456 15.33 -16.25 -19.32
CA GLY A 456 15.93 -17.56 -19.08
C GLY A 456 16.75 -17.67 -17.78
N LEU A 457 16.92 -16.58 -17.02
CA LEU A 457 17.71 -16.59 -15.79
C LEU A 457 16.87 -17.03 -14.58
N ALA A 458 17.52 -17.66 -13.61
CA ALA A 458 16.88 -18.00 -12.34
C ALA A 458 16.43 -16.72 -11.61
N ALA A 459 15.20 -16.75 -11.08
CA ALA A 459 14.56 -15.63 -10.38
C ALA A 459 14.36 -14.36 -11.26
N ALA A 460 14.30 -14.52 -12.59
CA ALA A 460 14.09 -13.42 -13.53
C ALA A 460 12.77 -12.67 -13.31
N ASP A 461 11.71 -13.42 -13.04
CA ASP A 461 10.36 -12.92 -12.79
C ASP A 461 10.08 -12.55 -11.34
N THR A 462 11.02 -12.81 -10.42
CA THR A 462 10.90 -12.44 -9.00
C THR A 462 11.83 -11.29 -8.66
N ASP A 463 13.13 -11.56 -8.55
CA ASP A 463 14.09 -10.70 -7.84
C ASP A 463 14.65 -9.64 -8.78
N ILE A 464 14.83 -9.98 -10.07
CA ILE A 464 15.30 -9.07 -11.12
C ILE A 464 14.19 -8.68 -12.10
N VAL A 465 12.93 -8.74 -11.66
CA VAL A 465 11.75 -8.41 -12.48
C VAL A 465 11.81 -7.00 -13.08
N PHE A 466 12.46 -6.04 -12.39
CA PHE A 466 12.68 -4.71 -12.93
C PHE A 466 13.54 -4.72 -14.20
N GLY A 467 14.58 -5.58 -14.24
CA GLY A 467 15.38 -5.82 -15.44
C GLY A 467 14.56 -6.40 -16.58
N MET A 468 13.69 -7.36 -16.28
CA MET A 468 12.75 -7.95 -17.25
C MET A 468 11.81 -6.90 -17.86
N LEU A 469 11.26 -6.01 -17.03
CA LEU A 469 10.44 -4.91 -17.53
C LEU A 469 11.25 -3.97 -18.44
N CYS A 470 12.47 -3.61 -18.05
CA CYS A 470 13.33 -2.75 -18.85
C CYS A 470 13.67 -3.38 -20.20
N GLU A 471 14.02 -4.67 -20.23
CA GLU A 471 14.36 -5.37 -21.46
C GLU A 471 13.15 -5.54 -22.38
N GLU A 472 12.08 -6.16 -21.89
CA GLU A 472 10.95 -6.58 -22.73
C GLU A 472 9.96 -5.46 -23.03
N TRP A 473 9.65 -4.64 -22.02
CA TRP A 473 8.62 -3.60 -22.05
C TRP A 473 9.18 -2.19 -22.22
N GLY A 474 10.50 -2.03 -22.02
CA GLY A 474 11.21 -0.78 -22.15
C GLY A 474 11.27 0.03 -20.86
N LEU A 475 12.27 0.89 -20.79
CA LEU A 475 12.51 1.76 -19.63
C LEU A 475 11.28 2.64 -19.29
N VAL A 476 10.50 3.08 -20.29
CA VAL A 476 9.31 3.90 -20.05
C VAL A 476 8.29 3.16 -19.19
N ILE A 477 7.97 1.91 -19.51
CA ILE A 477 7.00 1.11 -18.74
C ILE A 477 7.56 0.75 -17.36
N ALA A 478 8.86 0.44 -17.27
CA ALA A 478 9.53 0.18 -15.99
C ALA A 478 9.44 1.41 -15.06
N VAL A 479 9.67 2.62 -15.57
CA VAL A 479 9.53 3.86 -14.78
C VAL A 479 8.05 4.13 -14.44
N LEU A 480 7.11 3.92 -15.37
CA LEU A 480 5.67 4.05 -15.09
C LEU A 480 5.20 3.10 -13.98
N THR A 481 5.78 1.91 -13.91
CA THR A 481 5.53 0.92 -12.84
C THR A 481 5.94 1.47 -11.48
N VAL A 482 7.12 2.09 -11.38
CA VAL A 482 7.56 2.77 -10.15
C VAL A 482 6.64 3.96 -9.82
N LEU A 483 6.25 4.76 -10.82
CA LEU A 483 5.35 5.89 -10.65
C LEU A 483 3.95 5.47 -10.17
N CYS A 484 3.48 4.26 -10.51
CA CYS A 484 2.24 3.70 -9.97
C CYS A 484 2.31 3.58 -8.44
N ILE A 485 3.39 2.99 -7.90
CA ILE A 485 3.57 2.83 -6.46
C ILE A 485 3.74 4.20 -5.77
N ILE A 486 4.53 5.11 -6.36
CA ILE A 486 4.69 6.47 -5.84
C ILE A 486 3.35 7.22 -5.81
N THR A 487 2.50 7.04 -6.83
CA THR A 487 1.17 7.66 -6.89
C THR A 487 0.29 7.21 -5.73
N LEU A 488 0.32 5.92 -5.38
CA LEU A 488 -0.41 5.39 -4.23
C LEU A 488 0.09 6.02 -2.92
N ALA A 489 1.40 6.19 -2.76
CA ALA A 489 2.00 6.84 -1.59
C ALA A 489 1.62 8.33 -1.48
N VAL A 490 1.73 9.09 -2.57
CA VAL A 490 1.31 10.50 -2.61
C VAL A 490 -0.17 10.63 -2.27
N PHE A 491 -1.01 9.72 -2.77
CA PHE A 491 -2.42 9.72 -2.41
C PHE A 491 -2.63 9.44 -0.92
N ALA A 492 -1.96 8.43 -0.34
CA ALA A 492 -2.11 8.13 1.08
C ALA A 492 -1.78 9.35 1.95
N VAL A 493 -0.66 10.04 1.69
CA VAL A 493 -0.27 11.26 2.41
C VAL A 493 -1.31 12.37 2.27
N ARG A 494 -1.89 12.55 1.08
CA ARG A 494 -2.96 13.55 0.86
C ARG A 494 -4.25 13.17 1.59
N ALA A 495 -4.63 11.90 1.57
CA ALA A 495 -5.81 11.39 2.25
C ALA A 495 -5.66 11.41 3.79
N CYS A 496 -4.42 11.28 4.30
CA CYS A 496 -4.09 11.35 5.73
C CYS A 496 -4.58 12.70 6.36
N ARG A 497 -4.75 13.79 5.59
CA ARG A 497 -5.30 15.09 6.10
C ARG A 497 -6.79 15.09 6.41
N ALA A 498 -7.56 14.25 5.73
CA ALA A 498 -9.01 14.14 5.86
C ALA A 498 -9.43 12.76 6.39
N GLY A 499 -8.50 12.07 7.06
CA GLY A 499 -8.73 10.75 7.66
C GLY A 499 -9.68 10.83 8.85
N ARG A 500 -10.53 9.80 9.01
CA ARG A 500 -11.49 9.74 10.14
C ARG A 500 -10.87 9.36 11.46
N SER A 501 -9.69 8.75 11.46
CA SER A 501 -8.98 8.39 12.68
C SER A 501 -7.51 8.25 12.38
N SER A 502 -6.69 8.54 13.38
CA SER A 502 -5.26 8.35 13.35
C SER A 502 -4.88 6.90 13.01
N PHE A 503 -5.69 5.90 13.38
CA PHE A 503 -5.46 4.49 13.02
C PHE A 503 -5.36 4.30 11.49
N TYR A 504 -6.38 4.74 10.74
CA TYR A 504 -6.43 4.55 9.29
C TYR A 504 -5.33 5.36 8.59
N THR A 505 -5.10 6.59 9.05
CA THR A 505 -4.03 7.46 8.56
C THR A 505 -2.67 6.80 8.74
N ILE A 506 -2.32 6.33 9.95
CA ILE A 506 -1.05 5.65 10.23
C ILE A 506 -0.95 4.35 9.42
N ALA A 507 -2.00 3.54 9.36
CA ALA A 507 -1.98 2.27 8.63
C ALA A 507 -1.75 2.47 7.12
N ALA A 508 -2.44 3.43 6.50
CA ALA A 508 -2.26 3.74 5.08
C ALA A 508 -0.90 4.36 4.78
N CYS A 509 -0.50 5.36 5.56
CA CYS A 509 0.79 6.02 5.41
C CYS A 509 1.93 4.97 5.62
N ALA A 510 1.84 4.06 6.62
CA ALA A 510 2.79 2.96 6.83
C ALA A 510 2.80 1.91 5.70
N ALA A 511 1.63 1.45 5.25
CA ALA A 511 1.51 0.49 4.15
C ALA A 511 2.11 1.03 2.84
N THR A 512 1.88 2.30 2.52
CA THR A 512 2.49 2.91 1.33
C THR A 512 3.98 3.11 1.45
N SER A 513 4.49 3.55 2.60
CA SER A 513 5.93 3.65 2.81
C SER A 513 6.62 2.30 2.70
N LEU A 514 5.97 1.24 3.20
CA LEU A 514 6.43 -0.14 3.03
C LEU A 514 6.53 -0.52 1.56
N LEU A 515 5.46 -0.30 0.77
CA LEU A 515 5.44 -0.59 -0.67
C LEU A 515 6.52 0.18 -1.44
N VAL A 516 6.71 1.47 -1.13
CA VAL A 516 7.75 2.31 -1.74
C VAL A 516 9.14 1.79 -1.38
N PHE A 517 9.39 1.50 -0.11
CA PHE A 517 10.70 1.01 0.32
C PHE A 517 11.03 -0.35 -0.26
N GLN A 518 10.04 -1.25 -0.35
CA GLN A 518 10.16 -2.54 -1.01
C GLN A 518 10.49 -2.37 -2.51
N THR A 519 9.85 -1.41 -3.17
CA THR A 519 10.16 -1.01 -4.55
C THR A 519 11.59 -0.49 -4.68
N CYS A 520 12.06 0.35 -3.76
CA CYS A 520 13.44 0.84 -3.75
C CYS A 520 14.45 -0.32 -3.62
N LEU A 521 14.23 -1.26 -2.70
CA LEU A 521 15.14 -2.39 -2.53
C LEU A 521 15.22 -3.28 -3.77
N ASN A 522 14.10 -3.53 -4.45
CA ASN A 522 14.09 -4.30 -5.69
C ASN A 522 14.78 -3.54 -6.84
N VAL A 523 14.32 -2.32 -7.13
CA VAL A 523 14.80 -1.53 -8.27
C VAL A 523 16.26 -1.14 -8.09
N PHE A 524 16.61 -0.51 -6.97
CA PHE A 524 17.99 -0.06 -6.72
C PHE A 524 18.94 -1.22 -6.46
N GLY A 525 18.46 -2.34 -5.92
CA GLY A 525 19.23 -3.58 -5.84
C GLY A 525 19.56 -4.16 -7.20
N ALA A 526 18.59 -4.19 -8.12
CA ALA A 526 18.77 -4.71 -9.47
C ALA A 526 19.75 -3.87 -10.32
N VAL A 527 19.82 -2.56 -10.08
CA VAL A 527 20.74 -1.64 -10.78
C VAL A 527 22.01 -1.29 -9.99
N ASP A 528 22.31 -2.03 -8.91
CA ASP A 528 23.51 -1.88 -8.08
C ASP A 528 23.70 -0.50 -7.41
N ILE A 529 22.61 0.25 -7.21
CA ILE A 529 22.60 1.47 -6.39
C ILE A 529 22.56 1.10 -4.90
N LEU A 530 21.88 0.00 -4.55
CA LEU A 530 21.86 -0.59 -3.20
C LEU A 530 22.34 -2.04 -3.27
N PRO A 531 22.80 -2.64 -2.15
CA PRO A 531 23.10 -4.06 -2.08
C PRO A 531 21.89 -4.90 -2.50
N PHE A 532 22.13 -5.96 -3.27
CA PHE A 532 21.06 -6.83 -3.75
C PHE A 532 20.46 -7.65 -2.61
N THR A 533 19.16 -7.46 -2.35
CA THR A 533 18.45 -8.04 -1.20
C THR A 533 17.49 -9.18 -1.55
N GLY A 534 17.19 -9.41 -2.84
CA GLY A 534 16.24 -10.45 -3.28
C GLY A 534 14.78 -10.18 -2.86
N VAL A 535 14.43 -8.92 -2.57
CA VAL A 535 13.07 -8.55 -2.20
C VAL A 535 12.21 -8.34 -3.44
N THR A 536 10.97 -8.84 -3.42
CA THR A 536 10.04 -8.76 -4.55
C THR A 536 9.53 -7.34 -4.82
N LEU A 537 9.31 -6.99 -6.09
CA LEU A 537 8.62 -5.76 -6.50
C LEU A 537 7.10 -5.93 -6.27
N PRO A 538 6.44 -5.08 -5.46
CA PRO A 538 5.04 -5.23 -5.14
C PRO A 538 4.14 -5.24 -6.38
N PHE A 539 3.14 -6.13 -6.40
CA PHE A 539 2.20 -6.39 -7.50
C PHE A 539 2.79 -6.89 -8.82
N VAL A 540 4.11 -6.88 -9.01
CA VAL A 540 4.71 -7.19 -10.33
C VAL A 540 5.50 -8.49 -10.30
N SER A 541 6.33 -8.73 -9.29
CA SER A 541 7.07 -9.99 -9.16
C SER A 541 6.15 -11.22 -9.10
N ASN A 542 6.60 -12.32 -9.69
CA ASN A 542 5.94 -13.63 -9.60
C ASN A 542 6.10 -14.27 -8.21
N GLY A 543 5.39 -13.75 -7.22
CA GLY A 543 5.40 -14.28 -5.87
C GLY A 543 4.00 -14.32 -5.30
N GLY A 544 3.44 -15.52 -5.11
CA GLY A 544 2.07 -15.67 -4.63
C GLY A 544 1.83 -14.96 -3.30
N SER A 545 2.70 -15.18 -2.31
CA SER A 545 2.59 -14.54 -0.99
C SER A 545 2.78 -13.01 -1.05
N SER A 546 3.71 -12.53 -1.88
CA SER A 546 3.95 -11.10 -2.10
C SER A 546 2.74 -10.42 -2.76
N MET A 547 2.09 -11.08 -3.71
CA MET A 547 0.86 -10.59 -4.34
C MET A 547 -0.28 -10.45 -3.32
N LEU A 548 -0.48 -11.45 -2.45
CA LEU A 548 -1.47 -11.39 -1.36
C LEU A 548 -1.20 -10.21 -0.41
N SER A 549 0.07 -10.04 -0.03
CA SER A 549 0.58 -8.97 0.83
C SER A 549 0.35 -7.58 0.21
N ALA A 550 0.67 -7.40 -1.07
CA ALA A 550 0.48 -6.15 -1.80
C ALA A 550 -1.00 -5.71 -1.85
N TRP A 551 -1.90 -6.64 -2.17
CA TRP A 551 -3.35 -6.38 -2.13
C TRP A 551 -3.86 -6.10 -0.71
N GLY A 552 -3.36 -6.83 0.30
CA GLY A 552 -3.69 -6.57 1.70
C GLY A 552 -3.27 -5.17 2.15
N MET A 553 -2.06 -4.72 1.76
CA MET A 553 -1.60 -3.36 2.03
C MET A 553 -2.47 -2.30 1.36
N LEU A 554 -2.93 -2.54 0.13
CA LEU A 554 -3.85 -1.64 -0.57
C LEU A 554 -5.18 -1.44 0.19
N ALA A 555 -5.62 -2.42 0.98
CA ALA A 555 -6.85 -2.33 1.77
C ALA A 555 -6.76 -1.22 2.83
N PHE A 556 -5.58 -1.01 3.42
CA PHE A 556 -5.37 0.11 4.37
C PHE A 556 -5.50 1.46 3.67
N LEU A 557 -4.91 1.62 2.48
CA LEU A 557 -5.06 2.86 1.70
C LEU A 557 -6.52 3.11 1.34
N LYS A 558 -7.24 2.05 0.94
CA LYS A 558 -8.66 2.14 0.60
C LYS A 558 -9.51 2.51 1.81
N ALA A 559 -9.17 2.05 3.01
CA ALA A 559 -9.86 2.41 4.25
C ALA A 559 -9.74 3.91 4.57
N THR A 560 -8.61 4.53 4.22
CA THR A 560 -8.36 5.97 4.44
C THR A 560 -9.02 6.87 3.39
N ASP A 561 -9.49 6.33 2.26
CA ASP A 561 -10.17 7.12 1.23
C ASP A 561 -11.59 7.53 1.68
N THR A 562 -11.68 8.73 2.25
CA THR A 562 -12.94 9.32 2.76
C THR A 562 -13.78 10.01 1.70
N ARG A 563 -13.33 10.05 0.43
CA ARG A 563 -14.11 10.64 -0.68
C ARG A 563 -15.46 9.96 -0.80
N GLN A 564 -16.49 10.74 -1.10
CA GLN A 564 -17.87 10.26 -1.06
C GLN A 564 -18.07 9.07 -2.02
N ASN A 565 -18.53 7.95 -1.48
CA ASN A 565 -18.73 6.68 -2.20
C ASN A 565 -17.46 6.11 -2.88
N ALA A 566 -16.27 6.63 -2.60
CA ALA A 566 -15.04 6.18 -3.24
C ALA A 566 -14.53 4.87 -2.66
N SER A 567 -14.60 4.74 -1.33
CA SER A 567 -14.16 3.55 -0.63
C SER A 567 -15.31 2.63 -0.28
N PHE A 568 -15.14 1.32 -0.54
CA PHE A 568 -16.03 0.31 0.03
C PHE A 568 -15.70 0.01 1.48
N ALA A 569 -14.51 0.36 1.98
CA ALA A 569 -14.13 0.22 3.39
C ALA A 569 -14.77 1.32 4.27
N VAL A 570 -15.63 2.16 3.68
CA VAL A 570 -16.39 3.21 4.35
C VAL A 570 -17.88 2.87 4.31
N ARG A 571 -18.53 2.88 5.48
CA ARG A 571 -19.99 2.74 5.57
C ARG A 571 -20.67 3.95 4.95
N LEU A 572 -21.72 3.71 4.16
CA LEU A 572 -22.56 4.80 3.64
C LEU A 572 -23.52 5.24 4.73
N PRO A 573 -23.78 6.55 4.89
CA PRO A 573 -24.81 7.03 5.81
C PRO A 573 -26.17 6.45 5.42
N SER A 574 -26.97 6.08 6.41
CA SER A 574 -28.27 5.47 6.17
C SER A 574 -29.25 6.46 5.54
N ARG A 575 -30.26 5.97 4.82
CA ARG A 575 -31.29 6.82 4.21
C ARG A 575 -32.09 7.62 5.25
N ARG A 576 -32.14 7.15 6.50
CA ARG A 576 -32.77 7.81 7.65
C ARG A 576 -31.89 8.93 8.21
N GLU A 577 -30.60 8.68 8.39
CA GLU A 577 -29.61 9.71 8.77
C GLU A 577 -29.58 10.88 7.79
N LEU A 578 -29.66 10.59 6.48
CA LEU A 578 -29.72 11.61 5.44
C LEU A 578 -31.04 12.42 5.44
N ARG A 579 -32.11 11.89 6.05
CA ARG A 579 -33.40 12.56 6.21
C ARG A 579 -33.52 13.33 7.53
N GLY A 580 -32.54 13.20 8.43
CA GLY A 580 -32.60 13.81 9.76
C GLY A 580 -33.64 13.18 10.68
N GLU A 581 -34.11 11.97 10.36
CA GLU A 581 -34.97 11.18 11.24
C GLU A 581 -34.04 10.47 12.23
N VAL A 582 -33.96 11.00 13.46
CA VAL A 582 -33.30 10.35 14.61
C VAL A 582 -34.34 9.41 15.26
N ASP A 583 -33.92 8.23 15.71
CA ASP A 583 -34.76 7.29 16.46
C ASP A 583 -35.20 7.88 17.82
#